data_AF-A0A554GPZ4-F1
#
_entry.id   AF-A0A554GPZ4-F1
#
_cell.length_a   1.000
_cell.length_b   1.000
_cell.length_c   1.000
_cell.angle_alpha   90.00
_cell.angle_beta   90.00
_cell.angle_gamma   90.00
#
_symmetry.space_group_name_H-M   'P 1'
#
loop_
_entity.id
_entity.type
_entity.pdbx_description
1 polymer ?
#
loop_
_entity_poly.entity_id
_entity_poly.type
_entity_poly.pdbx_seq_one_letter_code
_entity_poly.pdbx_strand_id
1 'polypeptide(L)'
;MMLRALPVLLCLLVGAPAGATTGLEQARANAQAARSEVRTLRNRQQGLRDELNGLAARIEALKAQRQGKLTPGGELEGALRRSQELSGELTGLAQSVSGAEGEVERAHLALHGALSQELTRLRAAWDATTDRGERARLLEQMRSVRGEREAVRAALPASQVPALEGATRGDDPEDLLAQADALRDTQDKVRQRLQALKARITEVREERDLDRRMNDFLGEESMFDDQDRRLRLRTTGDQGLQVAPTQRSGGTRMPWVSAGEADYNAPPLAGGPNSGGETTTGGDPTRPGGMGTASVTASDRRPQVDPVRAQALAAGGPEDLSSLEQEATRLESLARELDGRAGALEQRAKTLTH
;
A
#
# COMPACT_ATOMS: atom_id res chain seq x y z
N MET A 1 61.47 -1.70 -28.40
CA MET A 1 61.89 -1.36 -27.03
C MET A 1 60.98 -0.24 -26.53
N MET A 2 60.02 -0.55 -25.67
CA MET A 2 59.14 0.43 -25.03
C MET A 2 59.50 0.53 -23.55
N LEU A 3 59.65 1.76 -23.04
CA LEU A 3 59.52 2.16 -21.63
C LEU A 3 59.96 3.63 -21.49
N ARG A 4 59.02 4.51 -21.08
CA ARG A 4 59.19 5.81 -20.35
C ARG A 4 58.10 6.81 -20.74
N ALA A 5 56.93 6.70 -20.11
CA ALA A 5 55.89 7.74 -20.10
C ALA A 5 54.94 7.55 -18.88
N LEU A 6 55.50 7.59 -17.66
CA LEU A 6 54.73 7.51 -16.41
C LEU A 6 55.59 8.15 -15.31
N PRO A 7 55.44 9.47 -15.05
CA PRO A 7 54.66 9.88 -13.88
C PRO A 7 54.00 11.28 -14.02
N VAL A 8 52.72 11.33 -14.41
CA VAL A 8 51.90 12.55 -14.29
C VAL A 8 50.48 12.25 -13.73
N LEU A 9 49.99 11.02 -13.88
CA LEU A 9 48.63 10.62 -13.49
C LEU A 9 48.46 10.24 -12.00
N LEU A 10 49.25 10.81 -11.08
CA LEU A 10 49.21 10.48 -9.64
C LEU A 10 49.10 11.72 -8.70
N CYS A 11 48.69 12.88 -9.22
CA CYS A 11 48.54 14.11 -8.43
C CYS A 11 47.13 14.73 -8.46
N LEU A 12 46.11 14.01 -8.97
CA LEU A 12 44.76 14.55 -9.21
C LEU A 12 43.64 13.91 -8.36
N LEU A 13 43.97 13.16 -7.31
CA LEU A 13 42.99 12.42 -6.49
C LEU A 13 43.09 12.65 -4.97
N VAL A 14 43.87 13.64 -4.51
CA VAL A 14 43.89 14.06 -3.09
C VAL A 14 43.52 15.54 -2.99
N GLY A 15 42.28 15.82 -3.39
CA GLY A 15 41.63 17.14 -3.33
C GLY A 15 40.31 17.12 -2.53
N ALA A 16 40.12 16.13 -1.65
CA ALA A 16 39.04 16.17 -0.68
C ALA A 16 39.45 17.09 0.48
N PRO A 17 38.71 18.16 0.79
CA PRO A 17 38.99 18.94 1.98
C PRO A 17 38.74 18.06 3.20
N ALA A 18 39.80 17.78 3.97
CA ALA A 18 39.70 17.20 5.30
C ALA A 18 39.17 18.26 6.29
N GLY A 19 38.04 18.89 5.96
CA GLY A 19 37.21 19.54 6.95
C GLY A 19 36.70 18.44 7.87
N ALA A 20 36.92 18.58 9.17
CA ALA A 20 36.31 17.69 10.16
C ALA A 20 34.80 17.70 9.90
N THR A 21 34.26 16.57 9.42
CA THR A 21 32.82 16.42 9.26
C THR A 21 32.21 16.58 10.64
N THR A 22 31.53 17.70 10.85
CA THR A 22 30.86 17.94 12.13
C THR A 22 29.86 16.80 12.33
N GLY A 23 29.55 16.46 13.58
CA GLY A 23 28.61 15.35 13.86
C GLY A 23 27.27 15.50 13.13
N LEU A 24 26.88 16.74 12.83
CA LEU A 24 25.74 17.08 11.99
C LEU A 24 25.92 16.69 10.51
N GLU A 25 27.03 17.03 9.85
CA GLU A 25 27.24 16.62 8.45
C GLU A 25 27.32 15.09 8.32
N GLN A 26 27.93 14.41 9.29
CA GLN A 26 27.93 12.95 9.32
C GLN A 26 26.51 12.39 9.49
N ALA A 27 25.69 12.99 10.36
CA ALA A 27 24.30 12.58 10.54
C ALA A 27 23.44 12.83 9.27
N ARG A 28 23.67 13.94 8.55
CA ARG A 28 23.04 14.21 7.25
C ARG A 28 23.43 13.17 6.21
N ALA A 29 24.73 12.89 6.08
CA ALA A 29 25.25 11.89 5.14
C ALA A 29 24.65 10.50 5.42
N ASN A 30 24.63 10.08 6.69
CA ASN A 30 24.05 8.81 7.11
C ASN A 30 22.54 8.73 6.79
N ALA A 31 21.77 9.79 7.09
CA ALA A 31 20.34 9.84 6.79
C ALA A 31 20.05 9.86 5.28
N GLN A 32 20.91 10.46 4.46
CA GLN A 32 20.81 10.40 3.00
C GLN A 32 21.16 9.01 2.45
N ALA A 33 22.22 8.38 2.96
CA ALA A 33 22.65 7.04 2.57
C ALA A 33 21.56 5.99 2.82
N ALA A 34 21.01 5.93 4.05
CA ALA A 34 19.92 5.01 4.39
C ALA A 34 18.69 5.20 3.49
N ARG A 35 18.31 6.46 3.18
CA ARG A 35 17.20 6.75 2.24
C ARG A 35 17.49 6.26 0.82
N SER A 36 18.74 6.35 0.36
CA SER A 36 19.14 5.88 -0.97
C SER A 36 19.18 4.34 -1.06
N GLU A 37 19.55 3.68 0.03
CA GLU A 37 19.51 2.22 0.15
C GLU A 37 18.09 1.67 0.08
N VAL A 38 17.15 2.18 0.88
CA VAL A 38 15.73 1.79 0.81
C VAL A 38 15.16 1.96 -0.59
N ARG A 39 15.48 3.05 -1.29
CA ARG A 39 15.07 3.26 -2.70
C ARG A 39 15.67 2.21 -3.63
N THR A 40 16.94 1.84 -3.44
CA THR A 40 17.64 0.84 -4.24
C THR A 40 17.05 -0.55 -4.04
N LEU A 41 16.76 -0.93 -2.79
CA LEU A 41 16.11 -2.19 -2.44
C LEU A 41 14.68 -2.29 -2.98
N ARG A 42 13.87 -1.22 -2.87
CA ARG A 42 12.52 -1.15 -3.46
C ARG A 42 12.54 -1.22 -4.99
N ASN A 43 13.50 -0.58 -5.65
CA ASN A 43 13.67 -0.70 -7.10
C ASN A 43 14.01 -2.14 -7.52
N ARG A 44 14.91 -2.82 -6.79
CA ARG A 44 15.20 -4.24 -7.00
C ARG A 44 13.96 -5.12 -6.75
N GLN A 45 13.15 -4.80 -5.74
CA GLN A 45 11.93 -5.53 -5.43
C GLN A 45 10.90 -5.42 -6.56
N GLN A 46 10.78 -4.24 -7.18
CA GLN A 46 9.93 -4.07 -8.36
C GLN A 46 10.45 -4.88 -9.55
N GLY A 47 11.75 -4.81 -9.86
CA GLY A 47 12.36 -5.61 -10.93
C GLY A 47 12.11 -7.11 -10.79
N LEU A 48 12.31 -7.68 -9.59
CA LEU A 48 12.05 -9.10 -9.33
C LEU A 48 10.55 -9.47 -9.44
N ARG A 49 9.63 -8.55 -9.11
CA ARG A 49 8.18 -8.75 -9.34
C ARG A 49 7.85 -8.77 -10.82
N ASP A 50 8.45 -7.87 -11.60
CA ASP A 50 8.23 -7.80 -13.05
C ASP A 50 8.81 -9.05 -13.76
N GLU A 51 9.97 -9.54 -13.31
CA GLU A 51 10.52 -10.84 -13.74
C GLU A 51 9.62 -12.03 -13.39
N LEU A 52 9.07 -12.07 -12.18
CA LEU A 52 8.15 -13.13 -11.74
C LEU A 52 6.84 -13.11 -12.57
N ASN A 53 6.29 -11.93 -12.84
CA ASN A 53 5.14 -11.76 -13.74
C ASN A 53 5.45 -12.25 -15.16
N GLY A 54 6.65 -11.95 -15.68
CA GLY A 54 7.12 -12.46 -16.97
C GLY A 54 7.29 -13.98 -17.00
N LEU A 55 7.80 -14.59 -15.92
CA LEU A 55 7.86 -16.05 -15.79
C LEU A 55 6.48 -16.68 -15.69
N ALA A 56 5.52 -16.08 -14.97
CA ALA A 56 4.16 -16.57 -14.88
C ALA A 56 3.49 -16.61 -16.27
N ALA A 57 3.60 -15.52 -17.05
CA ALA A 57 3.11 -15.48 -18.43
C ALA A 57 3.79 -16.56 -19.33
N ARG A 58 5.10 -16.78 -19.18
CA ARG A 58 5.82 -17.85 -19.90
C ARG A 58 5.37 -19.25 -19.48
N ILE A 59 5.11 -19.47 -18.19
CA ILE A 59 4.62 -20.75 -17.65
C ILE A 59 3.23 -21.05 -18.22
N GLU A 60 2.32 -20.08 -18.28
CA GLU A 60 1.01 -20.26 -18.90
C GLU A 60 1.11 -20.52 -20.41
N ALA A 61 1.99 -19.81 -21.12
CA ALA A 61 2.26 -20.10 -22.54
C ALA A 61 2.78 -21.54 -22.76
N LEU A 62 3.73 -22.01 -21.92
CA LEU A 62 4.25 -23.38 -21.98
C LEU A 62 3.21 -24.44 -21.61
N LYS A 63 2.32 -24.16 -20.65
CA LYS A 63 1.17 -25.03 -20.32
C LYS A 63 0.20 -25.11 -21.50
N ALA A 64 -0.18 -23.97 -22.06
CA ALA A 64 -1.08 -23.88 -23.20
C ALA A 64 -0.52 -24.60 -24.44
N GLN A 65 0.79 -24.48 -24.70
CA GLN A 65 1.47 -25.16 -25.80
C GLN A 65 1.54 -26.69 -25.64
N ARG A 66 1.44 -27.22 -24.41
CA ARG A 66 1.54 -28.67 -24.14
C ARG A 66 0.21 -29.42 -24.14
N GLN A 67 -0.94 -28.75 -24.16
CA GLN A 67 -2.31 -29.30 -24.30
C GLN A 67 -2.49 -30.75 -23.77
N GLY A 68 -2.22 -30.97 -22.48
CA GLY A 68 -2.47 -32.25 -21.81
C GLY A 68 -1.43 -33.37 -21.99
N LYS A 69 -0.34 -33.18 -22.75
CA LYS A 69 0.77 -34.15 -22.77
C LYS A 69 1.65 -33.99 -21.52
N LEU A 70 1.46 -34.90 -20.56
CA LEU A 70 2.19 -35.04 -19.29
C LEU A 70 3.67 -35.49 -19.44
N THR A 71 4.35 -35.16 -20.54
CA THR A 71 5.79 -35.44 -20.65
C THR A 71 6.61 -34.42 -19.86
N PRO A 72 7.62 -34.85 -19.08
CA PRO A 72 8.49 -33.97 -18.30
C PRO A 72 9.46 -33.22 -19.21
N GLY A 73 8.97 -32.17 -19.86
CA GLY A 73 9.82 -31.25 -20.61
C GLY A 73 10.46 -30.23 -19.67
N GLY A 74 11.77 -30.37 -19.43
CA GLY A 74 12.53 -29.63 -18.41
C GLY A 74 12.49 -28.10 -18.48
N GLU A 75 12.02 -27.50 -19.58
CA GLU A 75 11.79 -26.04 -19.62
C GLU A 75 10.68 -25.56 -18.66
N LEU A 76 9.62 -26.34 -18.47
CA LEU A 76 8.53 -25.98 -17.56
C LEU A 76 8.99 -26.14 -16.11
N GLU A 77 9.68 -27.24 -15.80
CA GLU A 77 10.29 -27.49 -14.49
C GLU A 77 11.36 -26.43 -14.17
N GLY A 78 12.19 -26.06 -15.14
CA GLY A 78 13.18 -24.98 -14.99
C GLY A 78 12.56 -23.59 -14.84
N ALA A 79 11.39 -23.32 -15.44
CA ALA A 79 10.65 -22.08 -15.24
C ALA A 79 9.96 -22.04 -13.87
N LEU A 80 9.35 -23.15 -13.43
CA LEU A 80 8.76 -23.30 -12.10
C LEU A 80 9.82 -23.19 -11.00
N ARG A 81 10.98 -23.84 -11.18
CA ARG A 81 12.12 -23.72 -10.27
C ARG A 81 12.62 -22.28 -10.16
N ARG A 82 12.80 -21.58 -11.28
CA ARG A 82 13.16 -20.15 -11.25
C ARG A 82 12.10 -19.26 -10.61
N SER A 83 10.82 -19.58 -10.77
CA SER A 83 9.73 -18.87 -10.08
C SER A 83 9.79 -19.07 -8.56
N GLN A 84 10.11 -20.29 -8.09
CA GLN A 84 10.34 -20.58 -6.67
C GLN A 84 11.60 -19.86 -6.14
N GLU A 85 12.70 -19.86 -6.89
CA GLU A 85 13.94 -19.16 -6.55
C GLU A 85 13.71 -17.64 -6.44
N LEU A 86 13.04 -17.00 -7.41
CA LEU A 86 12.64 -15.58 -7.34
C LEU A 86 11.68 -15.27 -6.17
N SER A 87 10.77 -16.19 -5.84
CA SER A 87 9.87 -16.02 -4.68
C SER A 87 10.64 -16.04 -3.35
N GLY A 88 11.69 -16.87 -3.27
CA GLY A 88 12.64 -16.85 -2.15
C GLY A 88 13.43 -15.54 -2.07
N GLU A 89 13.97 -15.07 -3.20
CA GLU A 89 14.67 -13.77 -3.27
C GLU A 89 13.77 -12.59 -2.87
N LEU A 90 12.52 -12.54 -3.34
CA LEU A 90 11.55 -11.52 -2.96
C LEU A 90 11.25 -11.52 -1.45
N THR A 91 11.22 -12.70 -0.83
CA THR A 91 10.99 -12.84 0.62
C THR A 91 12.19 -12.32 1.41
N GLY A 92 13.41 -12.69 1.02
CA GLY A 92 14.64 -12.17 1.63
C GLY A 92 14.78 -10.65 1.44
N LEU A 93 14.47 -10.15 0.25
CA LEU A 93 14.52 -8.72 -0.07
C LEU A 93 13.47 -7.91 0.70
N ALA A 94 12.28 -8.46 0.97
CA ALA A 94 11.29 -7.82 1.83
C ALA A 94 11.80 -7.65 3.27
N GLN A 95 12.53 -8.63 3.80
CA GLN A 95 13.20 -8.51 5.10
C GLN A 95 14.32 -7.45 5.07
N SER A 96 15.12 -7.40 3.99
CA SER A 96 16.13 -6.34 3.81
C SER A 96 15.52 -4.94 3.73
N VAL A 97 14.40 -4.77 3.00
CA VAL A 97 13.67 -3.49 2.93
C VAL A 97 13.20 -3.06 4.31
N SER A 98 12.59 -3.96 5.09
CA SER A 98 12.14 -3.66 6.46
C SER A 98 13.30 -3.29 7.40
N GLY A 99 14.44 -3.99 7.29
CA GLY A 99 15.66 -3.67 8.04
C GLY A 99 16.20 -2.27 7.70
N ALA A 100 16.31 -1.95 6.41
CA ALA A 100 16.78 -0.66 5.92
C ALA A 100 15.81 0.49 6.25
N GLU A 101 14.50 0.24 6.28
CA GLU A 101 13.50 1.21 6.75
C GLU A 101 13.73 1.55 8.23
N GLY A 102 13.96 0.54 9.08
CA GLY A 102 14.36 0.76 10.48
C GLY A 102 15.72 1.48 10.63
N GLU A 103 16.62 1.40 9.64
CA GLU A 103 17.86 2.19 9.60
C GLU A 103 17.64 3.64 9.19
N VAL A 104 16.73 3.90 8.24
CA VAL A 104 16.27 5.25 7.92
C VAL A 104 15.67 5.93 9.15
N GLU A 105 14.83 5.24 9.92
CA GLU A 105 14.26 5.78 11.16
C GLU A 105 15.36 6.12 12.18
N ARG A 106 16.27 5.18 12.47
CA ARG A 106 17.42 5.42 13.37
C ARG A 106 18.29 6.59 12.91
N ALA A 107 18.56 6.71 11.60
CA ALA A 107 19.35 7.80 11.04
C ALA A 107 18.64 9.16 11.10
N HIS A 108 17.31 9.22 10.89
CA HIS A 108 16.52 10.44 11.07
C HIS A 108 16.52 10.89 12.53
N LEU A 109 16.37 9.97 13.49
CA LEU A 109 16.41 10.29 14.92
C LEU A 109 17.78 10.84 15.34
N ALA A 110 18.87 10.24 14.85
CA ALA A 110 20.23 10.74 15.06
C ALA A 110 20.43 12.14 14.46
N LEU A 111 19.94 12.38 13.24
CA LEU A 111 19.97 13.70 12.59
C LEU A 111 19.16 14.75 13.39
N HIS A 112 17.96 14.42 13.85
CA HIS A 112 17.15 15.31 14.69
C HIS A 112 17.85 15.67 16.01
N GLY A 113 18.55 14.71 16.62
CA GLY A 113 19.42 14.94 17.79
C GLY A 113 20.57 15.90 17.48
N ALA A 114 21.31 15.66 16.38
CA ALA A 114 22.42 16.51 15.95
C ALA A 114 21.97 17.95 15.61
N LEU A 115 20.84 18.12 14.92
CA LEU A 115 20.24 19.43 14.64
C LEU A 115 19.85 20.18 15.93
N SER A 116 19.37 19.45 16.94
CA SER A 116 19.01 20.04 18.24
C SER A 116 20.24 20.47 19.04
N GLN A 117 21.33 19.70 19.00
CA GLN A 117 22.62 20.07 19.58
C GLN A 117 23.22 21.30 18.86
N GLU A 118 23.13 21.36 17.54
CA GLU A 118 23.61 22.50 16.75
C GLU A 118 22.83 23.79 17.06
N LEU A 119 21.50 23.71 17.26
CA LEU A 119 20.72 24.88 17.71
C LEU A 119 21.17 25.38 19.09
N THR A 120 21.51 24.49 20.02
CA THR A 120 22.07 24.86 21.32
C THR A 120 23.44 25.51 21.18
N ARG A 121 24.31 24.98 20.30
CA ARG A 121 25.63 25.56 19.99
C ARG A 121 25.53 26.95 19.38
N LEU A 122 24.66 27.12 18.37
CA LEU A 122 24.41 28.40 17.71
C LEU A 122 23.81 29.43 18.67
N ARG A 123 22.93 28.99 19.60
CA ARG A 123 22.38 29.87 20.63
C ARG A 123 23.47 30.37 21.58
N ALA A 124 24.29 29.48 22.12
CA ALA A 124 25.40 29.85 22.99
C ALA A 124 26.42 30.79 22.30
N ALA A 125 26.70 30.56 21.02
CA ALA A 125 27.52 31.47 20.22
C ALA A 125 26.87 32.86 20.05
N TRP A 126 25.55 32.92 19.81
CA TRP A 126 24.82 34.18 19.69
C TRP A 126 24.76 34.97 21.00
N ASP A 127 24.59 34.29 22.13
CA ASP A 127 24.61 34.91 23.46
C ASP A 127 26.03 35.44 23.81
N ALA A 128 27.10 34.77 23.34
CA ALA A 128 28.49 35.17 23.59
C ALA A 128 29.01 36.30 22.66
N THR A 129 28.59 36.34 21.40
CA THR A 129 28.99 37.38 20.43
C THR A 129 28.29 38.71 20.73
N THR A 130 29.02 39.83 20.69
CA THR A 130 28.48 41.20 20.77
C THR A 130 28.36 41.91 19.44
N ASP A 131 29.05 41.47 18.38
CA ASP A 131 28.96 42.06 17.05
C ASP A 131 27.57 41.88 16.42
N ARG A 132 27.08 42.95 15.77
CA ARG A 132 25.77 42.97 15.11
C ARG A 132 25.76 42.19 13.80
N GLY A 133 26.87 42.18 13.06
CA GLY A 133 26.98 41.44 11.79
C GLY A 133 27.00 39.93 11.99
N GLU A 134 27.81 39.45 12.91
CA GLU A 134 27.87 38.05 13.34
C GLU A 134 26.55 37.59 13.97
N ARG A 135 25.93 38.39 14.85
CA ARG A 135 24.58 38.09 15.38
C ARG A 135 23.53 37.88 14.29
N ALA A 136 23.56 38.69 13.23
CA ALA A 136 22.64 38.51 12.09
C ALA A 136 22.90 37.21 11.34
N ARG A 137 24.17 36.83 11.12
CA ARG A 137 24.55 35.55 10.49
C ARG A 137 24.14 34.34 11.32
N LEU A 138 24.36 34.38 12.65
CA LEU A 138 23.97 33.32 13.57
C LEU A 138 22.45 33.13 13.63
N LEU A 139 21.67 34.22 13.61
CA LEU A 139 20.20 34.14 13.56
C LEU A 139 19.70 33.47 12.27
N GLU A 140 20.33 33.73 11.12
CA GLU A 140 19.96 33.10 9.87
C GLU A 140 20.32 31.61 9.83
N GLN A 141 21.48 31.24 10.38
CA GLN A 141 21.86 29.84 10.61
C GLN A 141 20.86 29.13 11.53
N MET A 142 20.44 29.76 12.64
CA MET A 142 19.41 29.20 13.54
C MET A 142 18.06 29.00 12.85
N ARG A 143 17.64 29.91 11.95
CA ARG A 143 16.41 29.74 11.15
C ARG A 143 16.53 28.56 10.19
N SER A 144 17.64 28.46 9.47
CA SER A 144 17.91 27.35 8.54
C SER A 144 17.88 25.99 9.25
N VAL A 145 18.61 25.85 10.36
CA VAL A 145 18.67 24.61 11.15
C VAL A 145 17.31 24.27 11.79
N ARG A 146 16.52 25.27 12.21
CA ARG A 146 15.12 25.04 12.65
C ARG A 146 14.24 24.51 11.52
N GLY A 147 14.33 25.11 10.33
CA GLY A 147 13.58 24.65 9.15
C GLY A 147 13.93 23.19 8.78
N GLU A 148 15.22 22.85 8.79
CA GLU A 148 15.67 21.48 8.58
C GLU A 148 15.15 20.51 9.67
N ARG A 149 15.19 20.91 10.95
CA ARG A 149 14.68 20.09 12.05
C ARG A 149 13.17 19.83 11.94
N GLU A 150 12.37 20.84 11.64
CA GLU A 150 10.93 20.65 11.45
C GLU A 150 10.62 19.82 10.20
N ALA A 151 11.41 19.93 9.12
CA ALA A 151 11.30 19.06 7.96
C ALA A 151 11.65 17.58 8.27
N VAL A 152 12.68 17.34 9.09
CA VAL A 152 13.03 15.99 9.59
C VAL A 152 11.94 15.44 10.50
N ARG A 153 11.37 16.28 11.38
CA ARG A 153 10.22 15.91 12.24
C ARG A 153 8.98 15.57 11.42
N ALA A 154 8.64 16.37 10.41
CA ALA A 154 7.49 16.12 9.54
C ALA A 154 7.64 14.83 8.69
N ALA A 155 8.88 14.37 8.48
CA ALA A 155 9.18 13.12 7.79
C ALA A 155 9.23 11.88 8.72
N LEU A 156 9.13 12.05 10.05
CA LEU A 156 9.02 10.95 11.00
C LEU A 156 7.54 10.57 11.20
N PRO A 157 7.20 9.26 11.31
CA PRO A 157 5.84 8.86 11.64
C PRO A 157 5.46 9.38 13.03
N ALA A 158 4.22 9.84 13.18
CA ALA A 158 3.74 10.53 14.39
C ALA A 158 3.84 9.70 15.69
N SER A 159 3.97 8.38 15.57
CA SER A 159 4.20 7.44 16.69
C SER A 159 5.64 7.41 17.22
N GLN A 160 6.62 7.91 16.45
CA GLN A 160 8.05 7.84 16.78
C GLN A 160 8.74 9.21 16.82
N VAL A 161 8.01 10.31 16.74
CA VAL A 161 8.55 11.63 17.11
C VAL A 161 8.93 11.56 18.59
N PRO A 162 10.22 11.69 18.98
CA PRO A 162 10.55 11.83 20.38
C PRO A 162 9.87 13.11 20.85
N ALA A 163 8.91 12.97 21.76
CA ALA A 163 8.28 14.12 22.39
C ALA A 163 9.40 14.92 23.05
N LEU A 164 9.75 16.06 22.47
CA LEU A 164 10.87 16.86 22.97
C LEU A 164 10.49 17.39 24.36
N GLU A 165 11.03 16.73 25.39
CA GLU A 165 11.55 17.41 26.56
C GLU A 165 12.56 18.46 26.07
N GLY A 166 12.04 19.65 25.77
CA GLY A 166 12.76 20.65 24.97
C GLY A 166 12.10 22.02 24.98
N ALA A 167 11.30 22.31 26.01
CA ALA A 167 10.73 23.62 26.31
C ALA A 167 10.73 23.88 27.84
N THR A 168 11.82 23.54 28.53
CA THR A 168 12.05 24.17 29.84
C THR A 168 12.48 25.63 29.63
N ARG A 169 11.79 26.54 30.32
CA ARG A 169 12.08 27.99 30.41
C ARG A 169 11.66 28.87 29.21
N GLY A 170 10.36 28.85 28.91
CA GLY A 170 9.58 30.03 29.31
C GLY A 170 8.99 29.73 30.68
N ASP A 171 9.35 30.48 31.72
CA ASP A 171 8.63 30.46 33.01
C ASP A 171 7.52 31.53 33.01
N ASP A 172 7.08 31.92 31.81
CA ASP A 172 5.94 32.81 31.60
C ASP A 172 4.63 32.00 31.75
N PRO A 173 3.72 32.39 32.65
CA PRO A 173 2.45 31.68 32.85
C PRO A 173 1.59 31.66 31.58
N GLU A 174 1.68 32.65 30.69
CA GLU A 174 0.90 32.70 29.45
C GLU A 174 1.37 31.62 28.44
N ASP A 175 2.69 31.47 28.26
CA ASP A 175 3.28 30.40 27.43
C ASP A 175 2.94 28.99 27.93
N LEU A 176 2.86 28.80 29.25
CA LEU A 176 2.52 27.50 29.86
C LEU A 176 1.04 27.15 29.68
N LEU A 177 0.13 28.13 29.73
CA LEU A 177 -1.29 27.94 29.44
C LEU A 177 -1.53 27.68 27.95
N ALA A 178 -0.87 28.43 27.06
CA ALA A 178 -0.94 28.19 25.62
C ALA A 178 -0.45 26.77 25.23
N GLN A 179 0.57 26.27 25.92
CA GLN A 179 1.02 24.88 25.77
C GLN A 179 0.02 23.86 26.34
N ALA A 180 -0.62 24.13 27.48
CA ALA A 180 -1.64 23.26 28.05
C ALA A 180 -2.88 23.14 27.12
N ASP A 181 -3.33 24.24 26.53
CA ASP A 181 -4.43 24.24 25.57
C ASP A 181 -4.05 23.53 24.27
N ALA A 182 -2.84 23.74 23.74
CA ALA A 182 -2.36 22.96 22.60
C ALA A 182 -2.31 21.44 22.90
N LEU A 183 -1.96 21.05 24.12
CA LEU A 183 -2.03 19.64 24.54
C LEU A 183 -3.47 19.12 24.60
N ARG A 184 -4.44 19.88 25.14
CA ARG A 184 -5.88 19.53 25.07
C ARG A 184 -6.36 19.35 23.64
N ASP A 185 -5.96 20.25 22.76
CA ASP A 185 -6.33 20.23 21.34
C ASP A 185 -5.81 18.97 20.63
N THR A 186 -4.64 18.45 21.04
CA THR A 186 -4.11 17.15 20.58
C THR A 186 -4.77 15.96 21.26
N GLN A 187 -5.09 16.06 22.54
CA GLN A 187 -5.79 15.05 23.32
C GLN A 187 -7.18 14.78 22.75
N ASP A 188 -7.95 15.81 22.41
CA ASP A 188 -9.29 15.66 21.85
C ASP A 188 -9.26 15.08 20.43
N LYS A 189 -8.24 15.41 19.62
CA LYS A 189 -7.98 14.73 18.33
C LYS A 189 -7.65 13.24 18.54
N VAL A 190 -6.90 12.88 19.58
CA VAL A 190 -6.63 11.48 19.95
C VAL A 190 -7.91 10.79 20.44
N ARG A 191 -8.75 11.45 21.25
CA ARG A 191 -10.06 10.91 21.69
C ARG A 191 -11.01 10.67 20.53
N GLN A 192 -11.10 11.59 19.56
CA GLN A 192 -11.90 11.42 18.35
C GLN A 192 -11.44 10.21 17.53
N ARG A 193 -10.11 10.04 17.35
CA ARG A 193 -9.55 8.85 16.70
C ARG A 193 -9.84 7.56 17.47
N LEU A 194 -9.69 7.58 18.80
CA LEU A 194 -10.01 6.46 19.67
C LEU A 194 -11.50 6.07 19.58
N GLN A 195 -12.41 7.04 19.47
CA GLN A 195 -13.84 6.81 19.30
C GLN A 195 -14.14 6.19 17.93
N ALA A 196 -13.55 6.70 16.85
CA ALA A 196 -13.69 6.13 15.50
C ALA A 196 -13.13 4.69 15.44
N LEU A 197 -11.98 4.44 16.06
CA LEU A 197 -11.37 3.11 16.13
C LEU A 197 -12.20 2.15 16.98
N LYS A 198 -12.77 2.59 18.10
CA LYS A 198 -13.71 1.78 18.91
C LYS A 198 -14.98 1.42 18.13
N ALA A 199 -15.51 2.34 17.31
CA ALA A 199 -16.64 2.05 16.42
C ALA A 199 -16.28 1.02 15.33
N ARG A 200 -15.06 1.09 14.75
CA ARG A 200 -14.57 0.09 13.80
C ARG A 200 -14.37 -1.28 14.44
N ILE A 201 -13.87 -1.34 15.69
CA ILE A 201 -13.74 -2.58 16.46
C ILE A 201 -15.11 -3.22 16.71
N THR A 202 -16.16 -2.44 17.01
CA THR A 202 -17.52 -2.99 17.15
C THR A 202 -18.07 -3.50 15.82
N GLU A 203 -17.90 -2.77 14.72
CA GLU A 203 -18.30 -3.19 13.38
C GLU A 203 -17.64 -4.52 12.98
N VAL A 204 -16.31 -4.65 13.10
CA VAL A 204 -15.57 -5.89 12.78
C VAL A 204 -15.96 -7.06 13.71
N ARG A 205 -16.38 -6.80 14.95
CA ARG A 205 -16.91 -7.82 15.86
C ARG A 205 -18.32 -8.28 15.44
N GLU A 206 -19.17 -7.36 15.00
CA GLU A 206 -20.51 -7.67 14.48
C GLU A 206 -20.43 -8.43 13.15
N GLU A 207 -19.54 -8.04 12.23
CA GLU A 207 -19.24 -8.79 11.01
C GLU A 207 -18.80 -10.23 11.33
N ARG A 208 -17.83 -10.42 12.24
CA ARG A 208 -17.37 -11.76 12.65
C ARG A 208 -18.42 -12.60 13.36
N ASP A 209 -19.37 -11.99 14.06
CA ASP A 209 -20.49 -12.72 14.68
C ASP A 209 -21.56 -13.10 13.64
N LEU A 210 -21.81 -12.23 12.65
CA LEU A 210 -22.66 -12.52 11.50
C LEU A 210 -22.09 -13.66 10.66
N ASP A 211 -20.78 -13.64 10.36
CA ASP A 211 -20.08 -14.71 9.64
C ASP A 211 -20.15 -16.05 10.37
N ARG A 212 -20.05 -16.06 11.71
CA ARG A 212 -20.25 -17.29 12.51
C ARG A 212 -21.67 -17.82 12.34
N ARG A 213 -22.69 -16.98 12.59
CA ARG A 213 -24.10 -17.37 12.44
C ARG A 213 -24.43 -17.84 11.03
N MET A 214 -23.82 -17.24 10.00
CA MET A 214 -23.98 -17.66 8.60
C MET A 214 -23.32 -19.02 8.33
N ASN A 215 -22.11 -19.26 8.85
CA ASN A 215 -21.45 -20.56 8.75
C ASN A 215 -22.18 -21.66 9.55
N ASP A 216 -22.71 -21.33 10.73
CA ASP A 216 -23.54 -22.24 11.53
C ASP A 216 -24.82 -22.60 10.77
N PHE A 217 -25.51 -21.62 10.16
CA PHE A 217 -26.70 -21.85 9.34
C PHE A 217 -26.40 -22.73 8.10
N LEU A 218 -25.32 -22.45 7.38
CA LEU A 218 -24.87 -23.28 6.25
C LEU A 218 -24.44 -24.70 6.70
N GLY A 219 -23.89 -24.83 7.91
CA GLY A 219 -23.56 -26.11 8.53
C GLY A 219 -24.79 -26.92 8.93
N GLU A 220 -25.84 -26.26 9.41
CA GLU A 220 -27.14 -26.88 9.70
C GLU A 220 -27.87 -27.29 8.41
N GLU A 221 -27.88 -26.43 7.37
CA GLU A 221 -28.48 -26.74 6.06
C GLU A 221 -27.79 -27.94 5.38
N SER A 222 -26.46 -28.06 5.51
CA SER A 222 -25.68 -29.24 5.11
C SER A 222 -26.18 -30.55 5.75
N MET A 223 -26.69 -30.51 6.99
CA MET A 223 -27.25 -31.71 7.65
C MET A 223 -28.61 -32.13 7.09
N PHE A 224 -29.36 -31.21 6.44
CA PHE A 224 -30.59 -31.56 5.73
C PHE A 224 -30.29 -32.17 4.36
N ASP A 225 -29.31 -31.62 3.63
CA ASP A 225 -28.91 -32.11 2.29
C ASP A 225 -28.32 -33.54 2.36
N ASP A 226 -27.58 -33.87 3.42
CA ASP A 226 -27.07 -35.23 3.66
C ASP A 226 -28.18 -36.25 4.02
N GLN A 227 -29.32 -35.81 4.58
CA GLN A 227 -30.49 -36.67 4.75
C GLN A 227 -31.21 -36.92 3.43
N ASP A 228 -31.38 -35.90 2.57
CA ASP A 228 -32.00 -36.09 1.25
C ASP A 228 -31.11 -36.93 0.32
N ARG A 229 -29.78 -36.80 0.40
CA ARG A 229 -28.85 -37.72 -0.28
C ARG A 229 -29.01 -39.16 0.18
N ARG A 230 -29.19 -39.42 1.49
CA ARG A 230 -29.43 -40.77 2.02
C ARG A 230 -30.80 -41.34 1.63
N LEU A 231 -31.82 -40.50 1.48
CA LEU A 231 -33.13 -40.89 0.96
C LEU A 231 -33.08 -41.22 -0.54
N ARG A 232 -32.41 -40.39 -1.35
CA ARG A 232 -32.24 -40.63 -2.79
C ARG A 232 -31.38 -41.87 -3.08
N LEU A 233 -30.30 -42.11 -2.33
CA LEU A 233 -29.47 -43.31 -2.46
C LEU A 233 -30.16 -44.62 -2.02
N ARG A 234 -31.30 -44.56 -1.33
CA ARG A 234 -32.15 -45.73 -1.03
C ARG A 234 -33.32 -45.93 -1.99
N THR A 235 -33.61 -44.96 -2.86
CA THR A 235 -34.80 -44.98 -3.74
C THR A 235 -34.45 -45.33 -5.20
N THR A 236 -33.17 -45.48 -5.54
CA THR A 236 -32.70 -46.00 -6.84
C THR A 236 -32.35 -47.49 -6.83
N GLY A 237 -33.10 -48.25 -6.03
CA GLY A 237 -33.18 -49.71 -6.13
C GLY A 237 -34.64 -50.13 -6.31
N ASP A 238 -34.93 -50.79 -7.43
CA ASP A 238 -36.20 -51.47 -7.76
C ASP A 238 -37.42 -50.60 -8.15
N GLN A 239 -37.47 -50.16 -9.42
CA GLN A 239 -38.50 -50.62 -10.38
C GLN A 239 -38.21 -50.11 -11.80
N GLY A 240 -38.27 -51.00 -12.79
CA GLY A 240 -38.05 -50.66 -14.19
C GLY A 240 -39.30 -50.11 -14.87
N LEU A 241 -39.17 -49.00 -15.59
CA LEU A 241 -40.17 -48.56 -16.57
C LEU A 241 -39.66 -48.87 -17.98
N GLN A 242 -40.28 -49.86 -18.64
CA GLN A 242 -40.06 -50.10 -20.06
C GLN A 242 -40.82 -49.04 -20.88
N VAL A 243 -40.12 -48.38 -21.81
CA VAL A 243 -40.76 -47.64 -22.92
C VAL A 243 -40.33 -48.30 -24.22
N ALA A 244 -41.29 -48.87 -24.94
CA ALA A 244 -41.05 -49.65 -26.15
C ALA A 244 -40.76 -48.76 -27.37
N PRO A 245 -39.97 -49.24 -28.36
CA PRO A 245 -39.51 -48.43 -29.48
C PRO A 245 -40.48 -48.45 -30.68
N THR A 246 -40.81 -47.28 -31.22
CA THR A 246 -41.39 -47.15 -32.57
C THR A 246 -40.29 -47.07 -33.63
N GLN A 247 -40.26 -48.06 -34.52
CA GLN A 247 -39.66 -47.98 -35.87
C GLN A 247 -40.33 -46.81 -36.66
N ARG A 248 -39.92 -46.32 -37.83
CA ARG A 248 -38.99 -46.64 -38.94
C ARG A 248 -38.88 -45.30 -39.72
N SER A 249 -38.01 -44.99 -40.67
CA SER A 249 -37.16 -45.74 -41.59
C SER A 249 -36.06 -44.81 -42.14
N GLY A 250 -35.01 -45.40 -42.72
CA GLY A 250 -33.77 -44.77 -43.23
C GLY A 250 -33.91 -43.68 -44.31
N GLY A 251 -32.81 -43.12 -44.80
CA GLY A 251 -31.38 -43.42 -44.63
C GLY A 251 -30.56 -42.27 -45.26
N THR A 252 -29.25 -42.29 -45.55
CA THR A 252 -28.26 -43.37 -45.73
C THR A 252 -26.86 -42.71 -45.83
N ARG A 253 -25.76 -43.46 -45.53
CA ARG A 253 -24.32 -43.19 -45.84
C ARG A 253 -23.49 -42.21 -44.98
N MET A 254 -22.85 -42.81 -43.97
CA MET A 254 -21.41 -42.76 -43.62
C MET A 254 -20.44 -42.75 -44.84
N PRO A 255 -19.13 -42.33 -44.77
CA PRO A 255 -18.10 -42.98 -43.91
C PRO A 255 -16.80 -42.20 -43.52
N TRP A 256 -15.89 -42.87 -42.76
CA TRP A 256 -14.38 -42.97 -42.84
C TRP A 256 -13.58 -41.76 -43.47
N VAL A 257 -12.43 -41.24 -42.98
CA VAL A 257 -11.36 -41.76 -42.06
C VAL A 257 -10.39 -40.66 -41.54
N SER A 258 -9.61 -40.99 -40.49
CA SER A 258 -8.18 -40.65 -40.25
C SER A 258 -7.68 -39.24 -39.85
N ALA A 259 -6.48 -39.31 -39.22
CA ALA A 259 -5.57 -38.28 -38.73
C ALA A 259 -4.92 -37.37 -39.80
N GLY A 260 -4.24 -36.32 -39.31
CA GLY A 260 -3.49 -35.28 -40.05
C GLY A 260 -4.07 -33.90 -39.71
N GLU A 261 -3.38 -32.94 -39.08
CA GLU A 261 -2.06 -32.32 -39.36
C GLU A 261 -2.06 -31.38 -40.58
N ALA A 262 -1.75 -30.10 -40.31
CA ALA A 262 -1.37 -29.02 -41.24
C ALA A 262 -2.41 -28.56 -42.31
N ASP A 263 -2.33 -27.38 -42.92
CA ASP A 263 -1.86 -26.01 -42.55
C ASP A 263 -2.26 -25.06 -43.71
N TYR A 264 -2.21 -23.73 -43.56
CA TYR A 264 -2.49 -22.67 -44.57
C TYR A 264 -3.95 -22.61 -45.10
N ASN A 265 -4.61 -21.47 -45.38
CA ASN A 265 -4.16 -20.18 -45.91
C ASN A 265 -5.30 -19.11 -45.77
N ALA A 266 -4.99 -17.81 -45.84
CA ALA A 266 -5.97 -16.68 -45.79
C ALA A 266 -6.13 -16.01 -47.20
N PRO A 267 -6.77 -14.83 -47.40
CA PRO A 267 -7.79 -14.03 -46.67
C PRO A 267 -9.09 -13.84 -47.57
N PRO A 268 -10.03 -12.84 -47.45
CA PRO A 268 -9.88 -11.36 -47.38
C PRO A 268 -10.57 -10.72 -46.14
N LEU A 269 -10.40 -9.46 -45.68
CA LEU A 269 -10.05 -8.11 -46.24
C LEU A 269 -11.29 -7.19 -46.50
N ALA A 270 -11.15 -5.93 -46.03
CA ALA A 270 -12.00 -4.72 -46.23
C ALA A 270 -13.27 -4.54 -45.36
N GLY A 271 -13.60 -3.34 -44.82
CA GLY A 271 -12.77 -2.13 -44.64
C GLY A 271 -13.51 -0.77 -44.73
N GLY A 272 -13.62 -0.04 -43.60
CA GLY A 272 -13.79 1.43 -43.49
C GLY A 272 -15.01 2.11 -44.19
N PRO A 273 -15.04 3.46 -44.27
CA PRO A 273 -14.18 4.45 -43.60
C PRO A 273 -14.91 5.67 -42.94
N ASN A 274 -14.27 6.19 -41.88
CA ASN A 274 -13.87 7.59 -41.59
C ASN A 274 -14.63 8.85 -42.11
N SER A 275 -14.70 9.88 -41.23
CA SER A 275 -14.93 11.34 -41.49
C SER A 275 -16.25 11.78 -42.16
N GLY A 276 -16.80 12.99 -41.98
CA GLY A 276 -16.42 14.16 -41.16
C GLY A 276 -16.87 15.47 -41.82
N GLY A 277 -17.42 16.43 -41.05
CA GLY A 277 -17.72 17.80 -41.52
C GLY A 277 -19.19 18.11 -41.88
N GLU A 278 -19.64 19.30 -41.42
CA GLU A 278 -20.42 20.36 -42.12
C GLU A 278 -21.27 20.01 -43.38
N THR A 279 -22.46 20.57 -43.66
CA THR A 279 -23.11 21.81 -43.16
C THR A 279 -24.61 21.86 -43.54
N THR A 280 -25.33 22.87 -43.04
CA THR A 280 -26.48 23.58 -43.66
C THR A 280 -27.85 22.90 -43.93
N THR A 281 -28.86 23.48 -43.25
CA THR A 281 -30.22 23.84 -43.72
C THR A 281 -31.20 22.81 -44.30
N GLY A 282 -32.25 22.54 -43.51
CA GLY A 282 -33.60 23.07 -43.80
C GLY A 282 -34.61 22.13 -44.48
N GLY A 283 -35.78 21.94 -43.85
CA GLY A 283 -36.96 21.32 -44.49
C GLY A 283 -37.88 20.49 -43.57
N ASP A 284 -38.72 21.15 -42.78
CA ASP A 284 -40.04 20.61 -42.35
C ASP A 284 -40.97 20.51 -43.60
N PRO A 285 -42.13 19.80 -43.66
CA PRO A 285 -43.00 19.44 -42.53
C PRO A 285 -43.81 18.11 -42.56
N THR A 286 -44.48 17.82 -41.42
CA THR A 286 -45.76 17.03 -41.28
C THR A 286 -45.78 15.53 -41.65
N ARG A 287 -46.53 14.60 -41.01
CA ARG A 287 -47.30 14.52 -39.74
C ARG A 287 -47.53 12.99 -39.44
N PRO A 288 -48.49 12.51 -38.61
CA PRO A 288 -48.17 11.73 -37.40
C PRO A 288 -48.55 10.23 -37.42
N GLY A 289 -48.15 9.50 -36.38
CA GLY A 289 -48.99 8.45 -35.79
C GLY A 289 -48.44 7.02 -35.83
N GLY A 290 -47.78 6.61 -34.75
CA GLY A 290 -47.47 5.21 -34.45
C GLY A 290 -47.34 5.03 -32.93
N MET A 291 -48.18 4.18 -32.34
CA MET A 291 -48.26 4.05 -30.88
C MET A 291 -47.02 3.36 -30.32
N GLY A 292 -46.27 4.06 -29.47
CA GLY A 292 -45.17 3.46 -28.72
C GLY A 292 -45.70 2.56 -27.60
N THR A 293 -45.47 1.26 -27.70
CA THR A 293 -45.61 0.35 -26.55
C THR A 293 -44.48 0.64 -25.57
N ALA A 294 -44.78 1.25 -24.43
CA ALA A 294 -43.80 1.56 -23.41
C ALA A 294 -43.20 0.28 -22.82
N SER A 295 -41.94 -0.03 -23.14
CA SER A 295 -41.16 -1.02 -22.41
C SER A 295 -40.84 -0.46 -21.03
N VAL A 296 -41.46 -1.02 -20.00
CA VAL A 296 -41.15 -0.67 -18.60
C VAL A 296 -39.81 -1.31 -18.23
N THR A 297 -38.72 -0.61 -18.53
CA THR A 297 -37.40 -0.93 -17.98
C THR A 297 -37.35 -0.48 -16.52
N ALA A 298 -37.34 -1.45 -15.60
CA ALA A 298 -37.15 -1.19 -14.19
C ALA A 298 -35.75 -0.63 -13.96
N SER A 299 -35.66 0.69 -13.73
CA SER A 299 -34.41 1.35 -13.35
C SER A 299 -34.08 0.98 -11.90
N ASP A 300 -33.03 0.18 -11.71
CA ASP A 300 -32.55 -0.18 -10.38
C ASP A 300 -32.06 1.08 -9.64
N ARG A 301 -32.69 1.38 -8.50
CA ARG A 301 -32.39 2.52 -7.63
C ARG A 301 -31.60 2.12 -6.37
N ARG A 302 -30.89 0.99 -6.39
CA ARG A 302 -29.84 0.74 -5.39
C ARG A 302 -28.80 1.86 -5.45
N PRO A 303 -28.36 2.41 -4.30
CA PRO A 303 -27.28 3.39 -4.29
C PRO A 303 -26.02 2.75 -4.88
N GLN A 304 -25.48 3.35 -5.94
CA GLN A 304 -24.22 2.89 -6.53
C GLN A 304 -23.09 3.19 -5.55
N VAL A 305 -22.67 2.17 -4.80
CA VAL A 305 -21.47 2.22 -3.99
C VAL A 305 -20.27 2.19 -4.92
N ASP A 306 -19.42 3.20 -4.81
CA ASP A 306 -18.26 3.44 -5.66
C ASP A 306 -17.34 2.19 -5.71
N PRO A 307 -17.15 1.53 -6.88
CA PRO A 307 -16.46 0.25 -6.95
C PRO A 307 -14.99 0.33 -6.52
N VAL A 308 -14.40 1.53 -6.54
CA VAL A 308 -13.05 1.78 -6.05
C VAL A 308 -12.94 1.55 -4.54
N ARG A 309 -13.98 1.86 -3.76
CA ARG A 309 -14.01 1.60 -2.30
C ARG A 309 -14.15 0.11 -2.01
N ALA A 310 -14.92 -0.63 -2.81
CA ALA A 310 -15.05 -2.08 -2.67
C ALA A 310 -13.74 -2.81 -2.98
N GLN A 311 -12.98 -2.37 -3.99
CA GLN A 311 -11.66 -2.94 -4.30
C GLN A 311 -10.60 -2.59 -3.24
N ALA A 312 -10.68 -1.41 -2.61
CA ALA A 312 -9.82 -1.08 -1.46
C ALA A 312 -10.12 -1.98 -0.24
N LEU A 313 -11.39 -2.31 0.01
CA LEU A 313 -11.80 -3.23 1.08
C LEU A 313 -11.42 -4.69 0.78
N ALA A 314 -11.46 -5.13 -0.49
CA ALA A 314 -11.07 -6.48 -0.88
C ALA A 314 -9.54 -6.71 -0.97
N ALA A 315 -8.74 -5.64 -0.99
CA ALA A 315 -7.27 -5.72 -1.03
C ALA A 315 -6.63 -5.77 0.37
N GLY A 316 -7.39 -5.44 1.42
CA GLY A 316 -6.98 -5.69 2.80
C GLY A 316 -7.24 -7.16 3.15
N GLY A 317 -6.20 -7.88 3.59
CA GLY A 317 -6.41 -9.12 4.34
C GLY A 317 -7.25 -8.85 5.59
N PRO A 318 -7.95 -9.85 6.16
CA PRO A 318 -8.92 -9.65 7.22
C PRO A 318 -8.32 -8.82 8.35
N GLU A 319 -8.90 -7.62 8.60
CA GLU A 319 -8.39 -6.67 9.58
C GLU A 319 -8.23 -7.39 10.93
N ASP A 320 -7.00 -7.44 11.43
CA ASP A 320 -6.74 -8.22 12.62
C ASP A 320 -7.27 -7.48 13.83
N LEU A 321 -8.37 -7.98 14.39
CA LEU A 321 -9.04 -7.41 15.56
C LEU A 321 -8.07 -7.16 16.72
N SER A 322 -7.08 -8.04 16.92
CA SER A 322 -6.01 -7.85 17.91
C SER A 322 -5.15 -6.62 17.63
N SER A 323 -4.85 -6.30 16.37
CA SER A 323 -4.11 -5.10 16.01
C SER A 323 -4.91 -3.81 16.28
N LEU A 324 -6.21 -3.80 15.97
CA LEU A 324 -7.09 -2.66 16.25
C LEU A 324 -7.24 -2.43 17.77
N GLU A 325 -7.38 -3.50 18.56
CA GLU A 325 -7.44 -3.43 20.03
C GLU A 325 -6.10 -2.97 20.66
N GLN A 326 -4.96 -3.38 20.09
CA GLN A 326 -3.64 -2.88 20.47
C GLN A 326 -3.45 -1.39 20.12
N GLU A 327 -3.96 -0.93 18.98
CA GLU A 327 -3.93 0.49 18.63
C GLU A 327 -4.85 1.31 19.55
N ALA A 328 -6.05 0.81 19.86
CA ALA A 328 -6.99 1.47 20.76
C ALA A 328 -6.42 1.62 22.18
N THR A 329 -5.75 0.59 22.71
CA THR A 329 -5.09 0.67 24.02
C THR A 329 -3.91 1.64 24.02
N ARG A 330 -3.12 1.71 22.94
CA ARG A 330 -2.04 2.71 22.78
C ARG A 330 -2.58 4.15 22.73
N LEU A 331 -3.61 4.41 21.91
CA LEU A 331 -4.27 5.72 21.84
C LEU A 331 -4.90 6.12 23.17
N GLU A 332 -5.45 5.17 23.93
CA GLU A 332 -5.99 5.45 25.26
C GLU A 332 -4.90 5.77 26.28
N SER A 333 -3.75 5.10 26.26
CA SER A 333 -2.60 5.48 27.10
C SER A 333 -2.06 6.87 26.74
N LEU A 334 -1.96 7.19 25.44
CA LEU A 334 -1.50 8.49 24.95
C LEU A 334 -2.45 9.62 25.38
N ALA A 335 -3.77 9.40 25.30
CA ALA A 335 -4.76 10.39 25.74
C ALA A 335 -4.68 10.71 27.24
N ARG A 336 -4.35 9.71 28.07
CA ARG A 336 -4.13 9.89 29.53
C ARG A 336 -2.80 10.59 29.83
N GLU A 337 -1.76 10.31 29.05
CA GLU A 337 -0.47 10.98 29.20
C GLU A 337 -0.54 12.47 28.82
N LEU A 338 -1.23 12.80 27.72
CA LEU A 338 -1.48 14.19 27.31
C LEU A 338 -2.29 14.96 28.36
N ASP A 339 -3.30 14.32 28.96
CA ASP A 339 -4.11 14.86 30.07
C ASP A 339 -3.23 15.24 31.27
N GLY A 340 -2.40 14.30 31.73
CA GLY A 340 -1.49 14.49 32.86
C GLY A 340 -0.44 15.57 32.61
N ARG A 341 0.10 15.65 31.38
CA ARG A 341 1.05 16.69 30.96
C ARG A 341 0.38 18.07 30.93
N ALA A 342 -0.82 18.19 30.36
CA ALA A 342 -1.58 19.45 30.34
C ALA A 342 -1.91 19.93 31.76
N GLY A 343 -2.39 19.03 32.63
CA GLY A 343 -2.66 19.34 34.04
C GLY A 343 -1.42 19.79 34.82
N ALA A 344 -0.26 19.17 34.57
CA ALA A 344 1.00 19.58 35.19
C ALA A 344 1.47 20.98 34.73
N LEU A 345 1.27 21.33 33.45
CA LEU A 345 1.57 22.68 32.94
C LEU A 345 0.64 23.73 33.54
N GLU A 346 -0.67 23.46 33.63
CA GLU A 346 -1.61 24.37 34.30
C GLU A 346 -1.27 24.60 35.78
N GLN A 347 -0.94 23.53 36.52
CA GLN A 347 -0.54 23.65 37.93
C GLN A 347 0.72 24.51 38.05
N ARG A 348 1.71 24.30 37.17
CA ARG A 348 2.92 25.11 37.14
C ARG A 348 2.65 26.59 36.79
N ALA A 349 1.79 26.87 35.82
CA ALA A 349 1.37 28.23 35.48
C ALA A 349 0.70 28.92 36.68
N LYS A 350 -0.22 28.23 37.37
CA LYS A 350 -0.90 28.70 38.60
C LYS A 350 0.08 28.97 39.75
N THR A 351 1.13 28.16 39.91
CA THR A 351 2.18 28.43 40.92
C THR A 351 3.14 29.56 40.56
N LEU A 352 3.14 30.04 39.31
CA LEU A 352 3.95 31.17 38.85
C LEU A 352 3.16 32.50 38.79
N THR A 353 1.83 32.44 38.96
CA THR A 353 0.95 33.62 39.02
C THR A 353 0.60 34.08 40.44
N HIS A 354 1.13 33.39 41.47
CA HIS A 354 0.91 33.65 42.89
C HIS A 354 2.19 34.03 43.62
#